data_AF-A0A0F8ZGW8-F1
#
_entry.id   AF-A0A0F8ZGW8-F1
#
_cell.length_a   1.000
_cell.length_b   1.000
_cell.length_c   1.000
_cell.angle_alpha   90.00
_cell.angle_beta   90.00
_cell.angle_gamma   90.00
#
_symmetry.space_group_name_H-M   'P 1'
#
loop_
_entity.id
_entity.type
_entity.pdbx_description
1 polymer ?
#
loop_
_entity_poly.entity_id
_entity_poly.type
_entity_poly.pdbx_seq_one_letter_code
_entity_poly.pdbx_strand_id
1 'polypeptide(L)'
;EGLALYENTNDTGYLILSSQGNSSFKIYQREGNNKFIKTISSLHVKNTDGIAATNTKIEPKYPNGLFACHNSKGKNFMIYNWDKFFGDFITKSK
;
A
#
# COMPACT_ATOMS: atom_id res chain seq x y z
N GLU A 1 6.62 6.49 -9.60
CA GLU A 1 6.20 5.36 -10.45
C GLU A 1 4.78 4.98 -10.11
N GLY A 2 4.50 3.72 -9.79
CA GLY A 2 3.15 3.23 -9.59
C GLY A 2 2.37 3.93 -8.48
N LEU A 3 1.07 3.99 -8.72
CA LEU A 3 0.04 4.47 -7.80
C LEU A 3 -0.94 3.34 -7.51
N ALA A 4 -1.44 3.28 -6.29
CA ALA A 4 -2.54 2.39 -5.91
C ALA A 4 -3.52 3.11 -4.99
N LEU A 5 -4.79 2.74 -5.09
CA LEU A 5 -5.84 3.14 -4.17
C LEU A 5 -6.20 1.95 -3.28
N TYR A 6 -6.32 2.20 -1.99
CA TYR A 6 -6.94 1.29 -1.04
C TYR A 6 -8.21 1.95 -0.51
N GLU A 7 -9.36 1.33 -0.74
CA GLU A 7 -10.67 1.88 -0.39
C GLU A 7 -11.06 1.38 1.00
N ASN A 8 -11.17 2.25 2.00
CA ASN A 8 -11.60 1.84 3.33
C ASN A 8 -13.14 1.82 3.40
N THR A 9 -13.74 2.88 2.85
CA THR A 9 -15.16 3.02 2.53
C THR A 9 -15.27 3.55 1.09
N ASN A 10 -16.48 3.84 0.62
CA ASN A 10 -16.68 4.44 -0.71
C ASN A 10 -15.94 5.78 -0.87
N ASP A 11 -15.83 6.55 0.21
CA ASP A 11 -15.31 7.92 0.17
C ASP A 11 -13.98 8.12 0.89
N THR A 12 -13.53 7.14 1.69
CA THR A 12 -12.29 7.24 2.47
C THR A 12 -11.30 6.15 2.11
N GLY A 13 -10.02 6.42 2.33
CA GLY A 13 -8.99 5.42 2.12
C GLY A 13 -7.61 6.02 1.93
N TYR A 14 -6.80 5.33 1.13
CA TYR A 14 -5.39 5.69 0.98
C TYR A 14 -4.98 5.72 -0.48
N LEU A 15 -4.28 6.78 -0.85
CA LEU A 15 -3.47 6.85 -2.05
C LEU A 15 -2.04 6.47 -1.70
N ILE A 16 -1.51 5.50 -2.42
CA ILE A 16 -0.17 4.95 -2.21
C ILE A 16 0.66 5.28 -3.45
N LEU A 17 1.83 5.87 -3.25
CA LEU A 17 2.79 6.19 -4.31
C LEU A 17 4.08 5.40 -4.09
N SER A 18 4.54 4.69 -5.12
CA SER A 18 5.88 4.11 -5.15
C SER A 18 6.93 5.17 -5.50
N SER A 19 7.79 5.46 -4.53
CA SER A 19 8.97 6.32 -4.67
C SER A 19 10.18 5.44 -4.98
N GLN A 20 10.32 5.10 -6.27
CA GLN A 20 11.28 4.11 -6.77
C GLN A 20 12.73 4.46 -6.41
N GLY A 21 13.13 5.72 -6.58
CA GLY A 21 14.51 6.17 -6.40
C GLY A 21 15.06 5.96 -4.98
N ASN A 22 14.21 5.80 -3.97
CA ASN A 22 14.62 5.51 -2.59
C ASN A 22 13.93 4.29 -1.97
N SER A 23 13.32 3.42 -2.78
CA SER A 23 12.67 2.17 -2.32
C SER A 23 11.67 2.39 -1.18
N SER A 24 10.82 3.40 -1.31
CA SER A 24 9.81 3.73 -0.30
C SER A 24 8.40 3.91 -0.89
N PHE A 25 7.41 3.84 -0.01
CA PHE A 25 6.00 4.07 -0.33
C PHE A 25 5.50 5.29 0.42
N LYS A 26 4.98 6.28 -0.30
CA LYS A 26 4.36 7.47 0.29
C LYS A 26 2.85 7.27 0.37
N ILE A 27 2.30 7.57 1.53
CA ILE A 27 0.89 7.32 1.86
C ILE A 27 0.20 8.65 2.08
N TYR A 28 -0.94 8.80 1.44
CA TYR A 28 -1.80 9.97 1.51
C TYR A 28 -3.23 9.52 1.78
N GLN A 29 -4.05 10.41 2.35
CA GLN A 29 -5.50 10.21 2.37
C GLN A 29 -6.04 10.15 0.94
N ARG A 30 -7.04 9.30 0.67
CA ARG A 30 -7.73 9.30 -0.62
C ARG A 30 -8.68 10.50 -0.72
N GLU A 31 -9.34 10.83 0.38
CA GLU A 31 -10.29 11.90 0.49
C GLU A 31 -9.65 13.30 0.51
N GLY A 32 -10.45 14.31 0.17
CA GLY A 32 -10.07 15.72 0.23
C GLY A 32 -8.86 16.04 -0.64
N ASN A 33 -7.90 16.79 -0.08
CA ASN A 33 -6.72 17.29 -0.80
C ASN A 33 -5.52 16.31 -0.76
N ASN A 34 -5.79 15.00 -0.60
CA ASN A 34 -4.78 13.96 -0.46
C ASN A 34 -3.67 14.30 0.53
N LYS A 35 -4.06 14.58 1.78
CA LYS A 35 -3.11 14.93 2.84
C LYS A 35 -2.06 13.83 3.01
N PHE A 36 -0.79 14.21 3.05
CA PHE A 36 0.31 13.29 3.33
C PHE A 36 0.19 12.73 4.75
N ILE A 37 0.35 11.41 4.86
CA ILE A 37 0.30 10.68 6.13
C ILE A 37 1.73 10.32 6.53
N LYS A 38 2.44 9.54 5.70
CA LYS A 38 3.80 9.09 6.01
C LYS A 38 4.53 8.48 4.81
N THR A 39 5.78 8.15 5.04
CA THR A 39 6.61 7.30 4.17
C THR A 39 6.88 5.96 4.87
N ILE A 40 6.82 4.86 4.14
CA ILE A 40 7.24 3.52 4.56
C ILE A 40 8.41 3.09 3.68
N SER A 41 9.59 2.96 4.27
CA SER A 41 10.76 2.43 3.57
C SER A 41 10.69 0.91 3.52
N SER A 42 10.93 0.31 2.36
CA SER A 42 11.05 -1.15 2.26
C SER A 42 12.51 -1.56 2.12
N LEU A 43 12.92 -2.48 2.99
CA LEU A 43 14.23 -3.13 2.89
C LEU A 43 14.22 -4.31 1.90
N HIS A 44 13.03 -4.77 1.51
CA HIS A 44 12.84 -6.05 0.80
C HIS A 44 12.59 -5.90 -0.70
N VAL A 45 12.19 -4.72 -1.17
CA VAL A 45 11.95 -4.46 -2.59
C VAL A 45 12.87 -3.38 -3.11
N LYS A 46 13.25 -3.51 -4.39
CA LYS A 46 14.08 -2.55 -5.11
C LYS A 46 13.47 -2.21 -6.45
N ASN A 47 13.63 -0.95 -6.84
CA ASN A 47 13.14 -0.38 -8.10
C ASN A 47 11.68 -0.79 -8.40
N THR A 48 10.83 -0.65 -7.38
CA THR A 48 9.40 -0.90 -7.53
C THR A 48 8.82 0.07 -8.56
N ASP A 49 8.07 -0.49 -9.50
CA ASP A 49 7.37 0.26 -10.53
C ASP A 49 5.87 0.14 -10.26
N GLY A 50 5.26 -0.95 -10.73
CA GLY A 50 3.85 -1.26 -10.47
C GLY A 50 3.56 -1.65 -9.02
N ILE A 51 2.44 -1.13 -8.51
CA ILE A 51 1.85 -1.48 -7.21
C ILE A 51 0.34 -1.64 -7.35
N ALA A 52 -0.26 -2.44 -6.47
CA ALA A 52 -1.70 -2.60 -6.37
C ALA A 52 -2.11 -2.83 -4.91
N ALA A 53 -3.30 -2.38 -4.54
CA ALA A 53 -3.87 -2.58 -3.22
C ALA A 53 -5.34 -2.98 -3.35
N THR A 54 -5.83 -3.78 -2.41
CA THR A 54 -7.25 -4.11 -2.31
C THR A 54 -7.64 -4.29 -0.85
N ASN A 55 -8.84 -3.82 -0.51
CA ASN A 55 -9.50 -4.07 0.78
C ASN A 55 -10.32 -5.36 0.78
N THR A 56 -10.38 -6.07 -0.36
CA THR A 56 -11.15 -7.30 -0.50
C THR A 56 -10.60 -8.36 0.43
N LYS A 57 -11.48 -8.88 1.29
CA LYS A 57 -11.18 -9.92 2.25
C LYS A 57 -10.85 -11.24 1.55
N ILE A 58 -9.67 -11.79 1.77
CA ILE A 58 -9.24 -13.11 1.25
C ILE A 58 -8.82 -13.98 2.43
N GLU A 59 -9.75 -14.81 2.88
CA GLU A 59 -9.56 -15.62 4.07
C GLU A 59 -8.65 -16.84 3.85
N PRO A 60 -7.88 -17.27 4.87
CA PRO A 60 -7.68 -16.62 6.18
C PRO A 60 -6.51 -15.61 6.19
N LYS A 61 -5.79 -15.46 5.07
CA LYS A 61 -4.46 -14.82 5.05
C LYS A 61 -4.51 -13.29 4.99
N TYR A 62 -5.57 -12.72 4.43
CA TYR A 62 -5.70 -11.30 4.11
C TYR A 62 -7.09 -10.78 4.52
N PRO A 63 -7.39 -10.75 5.83
CA PRO A 63 -8.71 -10.36 6.35
C PRO A 63 -9.10 -8.92 6.02
N ASN A 64 -8.11 -8.04 5.82
CA ASN A 64 -8.26 -6.66 5.34
C ASN A 64 -7.61 -6.46 3.96
N GLY A 65 -7.53 -7.53 3.17
CA GLY A 65 -6.91 -7.50 1.86
C GLY A 65 -5.38 -7.37 1.91
N LEU A 66 -4.82 -6.93 0.79
CA LEU A 66 -3.39 -7.05 0.52
C LEU A 66 -2.85 -5.87 -0.27
N PHE A 67 -1.52 -5.74 -0.20
CA PHE A 67 -0.73 -4.84 -1.02
C PHE A 67 0.30 -5.65 -1.81
N ALA A 68 0.32 -5.45 -3.12
CA ALA A 68 1.27 -6.06 -4.03
C ALA A 68 2.21 -5.01 -4.60
N CYS A 69 3.51 -5.31 -4.65
CA CYS A 69 4.47 -4.42 -5.27
C CYS A 69 5.53 -5.17 -6.07
N HIS A 70 5.88 -4.62 -7.22
CA HIS A 70 6.96 -5.12 -8.07
C HIS A 70 8.30 -5.02 -7.34
N ASN A 71 9.12 -6.07 -7.46
CA ASN A 71 10.48 -6.11 -6.96
C ASN A 71 11.44 -6.52 -8.08
N SER A 72 12.15 -5.54 -8.62
CA SER A 72 13.08 -5.76 -9.73
C SER A 72 14.22 -6.71 -9.36
N LYS A 73 14.73 -6.63 -8.12
CA LYS A 73 15.84 -7.49 -7.66
C LYS A 73 15.45 -8.98 -7.66
N GLY A 74 14.25 -9.30 -7.17
CA GLY A 74 13.74 -10.67 -7.11
C GLY A 74 13.03 -11.13 -8.38
N LYS A 75 12.81 -10.22 -9.34
CA LYS A 75 11.99 -10.44 -10.55
C LYS A 75 10.62 -11.04 -10.20
N ASN A 76 10.01 -10.53 -9.13
CA ASN A 76 8.77 -11.05 -8.58
C ASN A 76 7.87 -9.92 -8.07
N PHE A 77 6.71 -10.30 -7.55
CA PHE A 77 5.83 -9.41 -6.80
C PHE A 77 5.83 -9.86 -5.35
N MET A 78 6.07 -8.92 -4.45
CA MET A 78 5.90 -9.15 -3.03
C MET A 78 4.44 -8.88 -2.68
N ILE A 79 3.81 -9.83 -1.98
CA ILE A 79 2.44 -9.69 -1.48
C ILE A 79 2.51 -9.53 0.03
N TYR A 80 1.95 -8.43 0.50
CA TYR A 80 1.88 -8.10 1.91
C TYR A 80 0.45 -8.15 2.41
N ASN A 81 0.27 -8.73 3.60
CA ASN A 81 -0.95 -8.50 4.37
C ASN A 81 -1.02 -7.02 4.76
N TRP A 82 -2.18 -6.41 4.51
CA TRP A 82 -2.40 -4.99 4.70
C TRP A 82 -2.01 -4.51 6.10
N ASP A 83 -2.59 -5.14 7.13
CA ASP A 83 -2.39 -4.77 8.52
C ASP A 83 -0.92 -4.92 8.95
N LYS A 84 -0.22 -5.92 8.44
CA LYS A 84 1.20 -6.14 8.77
C LYS A 84 2.12 -5.10 8.14
N PHE A 85 1.81 -4.64 6.94
CA PHE A 85 2.68 -3.71 6.21
C PHE A 85 2.39 -2.26 6.54
N PHE A 86 1.11 -1.93 6.71
CA PHE A 86 0.65 -0.59 7.00
C PHE A 86 0.32 -0.35 8.48
N GLY A 87 0.30 -1.38 9.33
CA GLY A 87 0.09 -1.24 10.78
C GLY A 87 -1.31 -0.74 11.17
N ASP A 88 -1.58 -0.72 12.48
CA ASP A 88 -2.89 -0.37 13.05
C ASP A 88 -3.28 1.12 12.91
N PHE A 89 -2.36 1.99 12.48
CA PHE A 89 -2.63 3.42 12.33
C PHE A 89 -3.42 3.75 11.06
N ILE A 90 -3.49 2.81 10.13
CA ILE A 90 -4.42 2.81 9.00
C ILE A 90 -5.67 2.05 9.44
N THR A 91 -6.29 2.53 10.52
CA THR A 91 -7.50 1.92 11.07
C THR A 91 -8.71 2.37 10.26
N LYS A 92 -9.64 1.45 10.02
CA LYS A 92 -11.01 1.77 9.60
C LYS A 92 -11.59 2.78 10.58
N SER A 93 -11.96 3.96 10.08
CA SER A 93 -12.99 4.75 10.74
C SER A 93 -14.17 3.79 10.95
N LYS A 94 -14.56 3.58 12.21
CA LYS A 94 -15.73 2.77 12.56
C LYS A 94 -16.96 3.25 11.80
#